data_AF-A0A3C0NFI7-F1
#
_entry.id   AF-A0A3C0NFI7-F1
#
_cell.length_a   1.000
_cell.length_b   1.000
_cell.length_c   1.000
_cell.angle_alpha   90.00
_cell.angle_beta   90.00
_cell.angle_gamma   90.00
#
_symmetry.space_group_name_H-M   'P 1'
#
loop_
_entity.id
_entity.type
_entity.pdbx_description
1 polymer ?
#
loop_
_entity_poly.entity_id
_entity_poly.type
_entity_poly.pdbx_seq_one_letter_code
_entity_poly.pdbx_strand_id
1 'polypeptide(L)' 'MNACPCCSTQLLRHIRHNSIYWYCSQCRQEMPLFESANLELYLESYTRRKRNHLFSSTNLKAS' A
#
# COMPACT_ATOMS: atom_id res chain seq x y z
N MET A 1 -8.30 3.89 16.19
CA MET A 1 -8.71 2.89 15.17
C MET A 1 -7.89 3.13 13.93
N ASN A 2 -7.26 2.10 13.36
CA ASN A 2 -6.44 2.27 12.17
C ASN A 2 -7.34 2.10 10.94
N ALA A 3 -7.52 3.18 10.18
CA ALA A 3 -8.34 3.20 8.98
C ALA A 3 -7.45 3.08 7.74
N CYS A 4 -7.95 2.40 6.71
CA CYS A 4 -7.27 2.31 5.44
C CYS A 4 -7.25 3.69 4.76
N PRO A 5 -6.09 4.21 4.33
CA PRO A 5 -6.02 5.48 3.62
C PRO A 5 -6.65 5.42 2.22
N CYS A 6 -6.90 4.22 1.68
CA CYS A 6 -7.45 4.05 0.33
C CYS A 6 -8.98 3.98 0.30
N CYS A 7 -9.60 3.38 1.32
CA CYS A 7 -11.04 3.10 1.32
C CYS A 7 -11.73 3.38 2.66
N SER A 8 -11.01 3.95 3.63
CA SER A 8 -11.49 4.28 4.98
C SER A 8 -12.03 3.10 5.79
N THR A 9 -11.90 1.87 5.30
CA THR A 9 -12.28 0.66 6.03
C THR A 9 -11.33 0.41 7.18
N GLN A 10 -11.83 -0.17 8.26
CA GLN A 10 -11.00 -0.54 9.41
C GLN A 10 -9.97 -1.61 9.00
N LEU A 11 -8.71 -1.37 9.39
CA LEU A 11 -7.62 -2.28 9.15
C LEU A 11 -7.63 -3.42 10.18
N LEU A 12 -7.30 -4.61 9.70
CA LEU A 12 -7.13 -5.79 10.52
C LEU A 12 -5.67 -5.90 10.97
N ARG A 13 -5.44 -6.17 12.24
CA ARG A 13 -4.09 -6.43 12.77
C ARG A 13 -3.75 -7.89 12.54
N HIS A 14 -2.71 -8.15 11.78
CA HIS A 14 -2.21 -9.48 11.49
C HIS A 14 -0.84 -9.69 12.13
N ILE A 15 -0.53 -10.95 12.45
CA ILE A 15 0.75 -11.37 13.00
C ILE A 15 1.33 -12.42 12.05
N ARG A 16 2.57 -12.23 11.60
CA ARG A 16 3.29 -13.23 10.79
C ARG A 16 4.72 -13.38 11.26
N HIS A 17 5.10 -14.61 11.56
CA HIS A 17 6.40 -14.98 12.14
C HIS A 17 6.74 -14.13 13.37
N ASN A 18 7.40 -12.98 13.17
CA ASN A 18 7.89 -12.07 14.20
C ASN A 18 7.46 -10.61 14.00
N SER A 19 6.56 -10.32 13.06
CA SER A 19 6.08 -8.96 12.80
C SER A 19 4.57 -8.85 12.90
N ILE A 20 4.14 -7.67 13.36
CA ILE A 20 2.74 -7.23 13.36
C ILE A 20 2.59 -6.26 12.20
N TYR A 21 1.57 -6.47 11.37
CA TYR A 21 1.26 -5.59 10.25
C TYR A 21 -0.25 -5.36 10.16
N TRP A 22 -0.63 -4.33 9.40
CA TRP A 22 -2.04 -4.03 9.15
C TRP A 22 -2.43 -4.54 7.77
N TYR A 23 -3.63 -5.09 7.64
CA TYR A 23 -4.16 -5.58 6.39
C TYR A 23 -5.53 -4.98 6.13
N CYS A 24 -5.72 -4.47 4.91
CA CYS A 24 -7.01 -4.03 4.45
C CYS A 24 -7.70 -5.18 3.72
N SER A 25 -8.85 -5.62 4.23
CA SER A 25 -9.65 -6.68 3.58
C SER A 25 -10.28 -6.23 2.26
N GLN A 26 -10.64 -4.95 2.13
CA GLN A 26 -11.25 -4.40 0.91
C GLN A 26 -10.22 -4.23 -0.21
N CYS A 27 -9.08 -3.60 0.09
CA CYS A 27 -7.99 -3.44 -0.87
C CYS A 27 -7.19 -4.74 -1.10
N ARG A 28 -7.34 -5.72 -0.21
CA ARG A 28 -6.59 -6.99 -0.18
C ARG A 28 -5.07 -6.79 -0.17
N GLN A 29 -4.61 -5.82 0.63
CA GLN A 29 -3.22 -5.40 0.68
C GLN A 29 -2.77 -5.14 2.12
N GLU A 30 -1.50 -5.42 2.39
CA GLU A 30 -0.81 -5.01 3.60
C GLU A 30 -0.61 -3.50 3.61
N MET A 31 -1.00 -2.86 4.71
CA MET A 31 -0.94 -1.43 4.97
C MET A 31 0.18 -1.15 5.96
N PRO A 32 0.99 -0.12 5.71
CA PRO A 32 2.08 0.27 6.60
C PRO A 32 1.53 0.86 7.89
N LEU A 33 2.36 0.78 8.93
CA LEU A 33 2.22 1.63 10.10
C LEU A 33 2.69 3.03 9.73
N PHE A 34 1.80 4.02 9.77
CA PHE A 34 2.15 5.43 9.59
C PHE A 34 2.79 6.00 10.86
N GLU A 35 3.94 5.45 11.27
CA GLU A 35 4.89 6.22 12.07
C GLU A 35 5.55 7.22 11.13
N SER A 36 5.54 8.50 11.51
CA SER A 36 5.99 9.62 10.66
C SER A 36 7.40 9.44 10.07
N ALA A 37 8.28 8.69 10.75
CA ALA A 37 9.62 8.36 10.27
C ALA A 37 9.66 7.33 9.12
N ASN A 38 8.61 6.51 8.95
CA ASN A 38 8.54 5.43 7.96
C ASN A 38 7.69 5.76 6.72
N LEU A 39 7.00 6.92 6.73
CA LEU A 39 6.10 7.32 5.65
C LEU A 39 6.83 7.62 4.34
N GLU A 40 7.99 8.27 4.40
CA GLU A 40 8.78 8.67 3.22
C GLU A 40 9.24 7.44 2.41
N LEU A 41 9.92 6.49 3.08
CA LEU A 41 10.36 5.22 2.48
C LEU A 41 9.18 4.38 1.98
N TYR A 42 8.05 4.40 2.70
CA TYR A 42 6.86 3.68 2.26
C TYR A 42 6.27 4.28 0.98
N LEU A 43 6.11 5.60 0.91
CA LEU A 43 5.57 6.28 -0.29
C LEU A 43 6.46 6.03 -1.50
N GLU A 44 7.78 6.05 -1.34
CA GLU A 44 8.71 5.66 -2.40
C GLU A 44 8.47 4.22 -2.88
N SER A 45 8.35 3.27 -1.95
CA SER A 45 8.10 1.86 -2.28
C SER A 45 6.73 1.64 -2.93
N TYR A 46 5.69 2.34 -2.47
CA TYR A 46 4.33 2.29 -2.99
C TYR A 46 4.28 2.89 -4.40
N THR A 47 4.89 4.06 -4.60
CA THR A 47 4.99 4.71 -5.92
C THR A 47 5.76 3.85 -6.90
N ARG A 48 6.84 3.20 -6.46
CA ARG A 48 7.59 2.24 -7.27
C ARG A 48 6.76 1.01 -7.66
N ARG A 49 5.97 0.44 -6.74
CA ARG A 49 5.05 -0.67 -7.05
C ARG A 49 3.93 -0.24 -7.99
N LYS A 50 3.36 0.96 -7.81
CA LYS A 50 2.31 1.51 -8.68
C LYS A 50 2.85 1.81 -10.09
N ARG A 51 4.12 2.23 -10.22
CA ARG A 51 4.80 2.38 -11.52
C ARG A 51 4.94 1.04 -12.25
N ASN A 52 5.25 -0.05 -11.56
CA ASN A 52 5.33 -1.38 -12.19
C ASN A 52 3.98 -1.90 -12.70
N HIS A 53 2.85 -1.42 -12.17
CA HIS A 53 1.52 -1.78 -12.67
C HIS A 53 0.98 -0.79 -13.73
N LEU A 54 1.45 0.47 -13.77
CA LEU A 54 1.11 1.40 -14.85
C LEU A 54 1.91 1.16 -16.14
N PHE A 55 3.05 0.45 -16.08
CA PHE A 55 3.83 0.10 -17.28
C PHE A 55 3.28 -1.09 -18.10
N SER A 56 2.16 -1.70 -17.70
CA SER A 56 1.43 -2.65 -18.57
C SER A 56 0.24 -2.03 -19.31
N SER A 57 -0.07 -0.75 -19.10
CA SER A 57 -1.26 -0.12 -19.70
C SER A 57 -1.06 1.31 -20.19
N THR A 58 0.07 1.59 -20.85
CA THR A 58 0.16 2.70 -21.80
C THR A 58 0.80 2.25 -23.10
N ASN A 59 0.06 1.47 -23.89
CA ASN A 59 0.08 1.68 -25.35
C ASN A 59 -0.60 3.03 -25.60
N LEU A 60 0.16 4.12 -25.48
CA LEU A 60 -0.25 5.42 -26.01
C LEU A 60 0.57 5.65 -27.27
N LYS A 61 -0.14 5.46 -28.40
CA LYS A 61 0.30 5.66 -29.78
C LYS A 61 1.20 6.90 -29.89
N ALA A 62 2.41 6.68 -30.36
CA ALA A 62 3.19 7.72 -31.01
C ALA A 62 2.55 8.01 -32.37
N SER A 63 2.14 9.26 -32.58
CA SER A 63 1.88 9.87 -33.88
C SER A 63 2.38 11.30 -33.81
#